data_AF-A0A6A4BSC2-F1
#
_entry.id   AF-A0A6A4BSC2-F1
#
_cell.length_a   1.000
_cell.length_b   1.000
_cell.length_c   1.000
_cell.angle_alpha   90.00
_cell.angle_beta   90.00
_cell.angle_gamma   90.00
#
_symmetry.space_group_name_H-M   'P 1'
#
loop_
_entity.id
_entity.type
_entity.pdbx_description
1 polymer ?
#
loop_
_entity_poly.entity_id
_entity_poly.type
_entity_poly.pdbx_seq_one_letter_code
_entity_poly.pdbx_strand_id
1 'polypeptide(L)'
;MKHQFAENPFPDVHVSEVERLELIQLVDGYVDDYVKKYEEFVNVEKRKVDKRRWDRIKSKDNINVYTERTRKELKRMGIEPENSLSATQRLQAGTAAKDLPVMLSVGTLVGEMDDLIVRLEKDDGEYFAV
;
A
#
# COMPACT_ATOMS: atom_id res chain seq x y z
N MET A 1 -12.80 24.22 15.60
CA MET A 1 -12.04 23.29 14.74
C MET A 1 -12.89 22.05 14.56
N LYS A 2 -13.39 21.78 13.34
CA LYS A 2 -14.29 20.66 13.05
C LYS A 2 -13.55 19.65 12.16
N HIS A 3 -13.54 18.40 12.59
CA HIS A 3 -12.94 17.26 11.92
C HIS A 3 -13.41 17.13 10.46
N GLN A 4 -12.49 17.16 9.50
CA GLN A 4 -12.76 16.91 8.07
C GLN A 4 -12.49 15.46 7.65
N PHE A 5 -12.50 14.51 8.60
CA PHE A 5 -12.35 13.07 8.30
C PHE A 5 -13.65 12.28 8.44
N ALA A 6 -14.82 12.91 8.32
CA ALA A 6 -16.08 12.31 8.77
C ALA A 6 -17.22 12.25 7.75
N GLU A 7 -16.90 12.23 6.45
CA GLU A 7 -17.87 11.72 5.46
C GLU A 7 -17.20 10.61 4.67
N ASN A 8 -17.74 9.40 4.83
CA ASN A 8 -17.33 8.25 4.04
C ASN A 8 -17.45 8.63 2.55
N PRO A 9 -16.35 8.68 1.77
CA PRO A 9 -16.41 9.06 0.36
C PRO A 9 -17.08 7.99 -0.50
N PHE A 10 -17.32 6.81 0.08
CA PHE A 10 -18.01 5.72 -0.58
C PHE A 10 -19.51 5.80 -0.28
N PRO A 11 -20.38 5.64 -1.30
CA PRO A 11 -21.82 5.56 -1.08
C PRO A 11 -22.16 4.41 -0.13
N ASP A 12 -23.30 4.52 0.55
CA ASP A 12 -23.77 3.44 1.44
C ASP A 12 -23.88 2.12 0.66
N VAL A 13 -23.08 1.16 1.08
CA VAL A 13 -23.01 -0.17 0.47
C VAL A 13 -24.11 -1.03 1.09
N HIS A 14 -25.18 -1.26 0.34
CA HIS A 14 -26.21 -2.22 0.69
C HIS A 14 -25.82 -3.60 0.18
N VAL A 15 -25.35 -4.46 1.09
CA VAL A 15 -25.00 -5.86 0.81
C VAL A 15 -25.96 -6.81 1.51
N SER A 16 -26.31 -7.90 0.85
CA SER A 16 -26.99 -9.04 1.47
C SER A 16 -26.09 -9.71 2.50
N GLU A 17 -26.67 -10.54 3.37
CA GLU A 17 -25.91 -11.27 4.38
C GLU A 17 -24.87 -12.22 3.76
N VAL A 18 -25.19 -12.80 2.59
CA VAL A 18 -24.28 -13.67 1.84
C VAL A 18 -23.10 -12.87 1.28
N GLU A 19 -23.37 -11.76 0.58
CA GLU A 19 -22.30 -10.88 0.05
C GLU A 19 -21.41 -10.33 1.16
N ARG A 20 -21.99 -10.02 2.32
CA ARG A 20 -21.22 -9.60 3.51
C ARG A 20 -20.26 -10.69 3.98
N LEU A 21 -20.70 -11.95 4.04
CA LEU A 21 -19.84 -13.07 4.42
C LEU A 21 -18.72 -13.31 3.41
N GLU A 22 -19.02 -13.20 2.11
CA GLU A 22 -18.01 -13.31 1.05
C GLU A 22 -16.96 -12.20 1.15
N LEU A 23 -17.39 -10.96 1.39
CA LEU A 23 -16.48 -9.83 1.60
C LEU A 23 -15.60 -10.01 2.84
N ILE A 24 -16.15 -10.53 3.95
CA ILE A 24 -15.37 -10.82 5.16
C ILE A 24 -14.31 -11.89 4.87
N GLN A 25 -14.69 -13.00 4.25
CA GLN A 25 -13.73 -14.07 3.90
C GLN A 25 -12.63 -13.56 2.96
N LEU A 26 -12.99 -12.70 2.02
CA LEU A 26 -12.04 -12.06 1.13
C LEU A 26 -11.05 -11.18 1.91
N VAL A 27 -11.55 -10.33 2.81
CA VAL A 27 -10.72 -9.46 3.66
C VAL A 27 -9.81 -10.28 4.57
N ASP A 28 -10.33 -11.32 5.21
CA ASP A 28 -9.56 -12.20 6.08
C ASP A 28 -8.38 -12.83 5.33
N GLY A 29 -8.61 -13.27 4.08
CA GLY A 29 -7.54 -13.78 3.21
C GLY A 29 -6.47 -12.73 2.90
N TYR A 30 -6.84 -11.48 2.67
CA TYR A 30 -5.86 -10.41 2.46
C TYR A 30 -5.10 -10.08 3.73
N VAL A 31 -5.79 -9.93 4.86
CA VAL A 31 -5.16 -9.59 6.15
C VAL A 31 -4.14 -10.65 6.50
N ASP A 32 -4.47 -11.93 6.38
CA ASP A 32 -3.54 -13.04 6.63
C ASP A 32 -2.32 -13.00 5.69
N ASP A 33 -2.51 -12.74 4.39
CA ASP A 33 -1.41 -12.60 3.42
C ASP A 33 -0.51 -11.39 3.75
N TYR A 34 -1.07 -10.25 4.15
CA TYR A 34 -0.30 -9.06 4.53
C TYR A 34 0.45 -9.26 5.84
N VAL A 35 -0.15 -9.90 6.84
CA VAL A 35 0.50 -10.22 8.11
C VAL A 35 1.69 -11.15 7.86
N LYS A 36 1.53 -12.21 7.07
CA LYS A 36 2.63 -13.11 6.69
C LYS A 36 3.76 -12.38 5.98
N LYS A 37 3.45 -11.50 5.03
CA LYS A 37 4.46 -10.66 4.35
C LYS A 37 5.20 -9.74 5.30
N TYR A 38 4.50 -9.15 6.27
CA TYR A 38 5.12 -8.32 7.30
C TYR A 38 6.05 -9.16 8.20
N GLU A 39 5.61 -10.34 8.64
CA GLU A 39 6.43 -11.25 9.42
C GLU A 39 7.68 -11.69 8.66
N GLU A 40 7.56 -12.01 7.37
CA GLU A 40 8.70 -12.33 6.51
C GLU A 40 9.67 -11.14 6.38
N PHE A 41 9.15 -9.94 6.15
CA PHE A 41 9.95 -8.71 6.10
C PHE A 41 10.75 -8.48 7.40
N VAL A 42 10.11 -8.69 8.55
CA VAL A 42 10.75 -8.50 9.86
C VAL A 42 11.75 -9.62 10.16
N ASN A 43 11.35 -10.87 9.97
CA ASN A 43 12.06 -12.04 10.48
C ASN A 43 13.11 -12.57 9.48
N VAL A 44 12.80 -12.57 8.19
CA VAL A 44 13.66 -13.09 7.11
C VAL A 44 14.49 -11.96 6.50
N GLU A 45 13.83 -10.91 6.01
CA GLU A 45 14.50 -9.79 5.31
C GLU A 45 15.19 -8.81 6.28
N LYS A 46 15.03 -9.00 7.59
CA LYS A 46 15.63 -8.17 8.66
C LYS A 46 15.32 -6.68 8.48
N ARG A 47 14.08 -6.38 8.06
CA ARG A 47 13.58 -5.03 7.81
C ARG A 47 14.35 -4.28 6.70
N LYS A 48 15.00 -4.99 5.79
CA LYS A 48 15.68 -4.39 4.64
C LYS A 48 14.77 -4.41 3.43
N VAL A 49 14.47 -3.22 2.91
CA VAL A 49 13.66 -3.08 1.69
C VAL A 49 14.44 -3.60 0.48
N ASP A 50 13.85 -4.55 -0.25
CA ASP A 50 14.38 -4.97 -1.55
C ASP A 50 14.20 -3.86 -2.59
N LYS A 51 15.29 -3.14 -2.89
CA LYS A 51 15.34 -2.05 -3.87
C LYS A 51 15.16 -2.50 -5.32
N ARG A 52 15.17 -3.81 -5.58
CA ARG A 52 14.85 -4.35 -6.91
C ARG A 52 13.35 -4.34 -7.15
N ARG A 53 12.57 -4.63 -6.10
CA ARG A 53 11.10 -4.61 -6.10
C ARG A 53 10.52 -3.23 -5.80
N TRP A 54 11.11 -2.52 -4.83
CA TRP A 54 10.60 -1.26 -4.31
C TRP A 54 11.40 -0.08 -4.84
N ASP A 55 10.71 0.88 -5.46
CA ASP A 55 11.29 2.14 -5.90
C ASP A 55 11.00 3.25 -4.90
N ARG A 56 12.02 4.00 -4.48
CA ARG A 56 11.84 5.02 -3.43
C ARG A 56 11.32 6.30 -4.04
N ILE A 57 10.14 6.76 -3.61
CA ILE A 57 9.47 7.94 -4.15
C ILE A 57 9.59 9.17 -3.25
N LYS A 58 9.70 8.98 -1.92
CA LYS A 58 9.82 10.08 -0.96
C LYS A 58 10.72 9.68 0.19
N SER A 59 11.45 10.63 0.74
CA SER A 59 12.25 10.46 1.95
C SER A 59 12.14 11.73 2.77
N LYS A 60 11.69 11.62 4.02
CA LYS A 60 11.55 12.74 4.94
C LYS A 60 11.90 12.29 6.35
N ASP A 61 12.78 13.05 7.01
CA ASP A 61 13.33 12.69 8.32
C ASP A 61 13.87 11.24 8.31
N ASN A 62 13.38 10.39 9.20
CA ASN A 62 13.73 8.97 9.28
C ASN A 62 12.74 8.06 8.55
N ILE A 63 11.86 8.60 7.70
CA ILE A 63 10.81 7.85 6.99
C ILE A 63 11.10 7.85 5.48
N ASN A 64 11.14 6.65 4.91
CA ASN A 64 11.29 6.44 3.48
C ASN A 64 9.99 5.81 2.95
N VAL A 65 9.43 6.40 1.90
CA VAL A 65 8.25 5.90 1.19
C VAL A 65 8.70 5.30 -0.14
N TYR A 66 8.25 4.09 -0.39
CA TYR A 66 8.52 3.32 -1.60
C TYR A 66 7.21 2.97 -2.30
N THR A 67 7.26 2.87 -3.62
CA THR A 67 6.21 2.28 -4.45
C THR A 67 6.68 0.94 -5.00
N GLU A 68 5.77 -0.01 -5.13
CA GLU A 68 6.07 -1.28 -5.77
C GLU A 68 6.23 -1.09 -7.28
N ARG A 69 7.37 -1.53 -7.84
CA ARG A 69 7.63 -1.43 -9.28
C ARG A 69 6.61 -2.23 -10.09
N THR A 70 6.29 -1.73 -11.27
CA THR A 70 5.31 -2.36 -12.16
C THR A 70 5.80 -3.72 -12.65
N ARG A 71 4.86 -4.58 -13.05
CA ARG A 71 5.16 -5.88 -13.69
C ARG A 71 6.12 -5.75 -14.87
N LYS A 72 6.02 -4.66 -15.63
CA LYS A 72 6.88 -4.39 -16.80
C LYS A 72 8.32 -4.11 -16.39
N GLU A 73 8.51 -3.36 -15.30
CA GLU A 73 9.84 -3.04 -14.77
C GLU A 73 10.52 -4.26 -14.15
N LEU A 74 9.78 -5.06 -13.38
CA LEU A 74 10.30 -6.31 -12.82
C LEU A 74 10.77 -7.28 -13.92
N LYS A 75 9.98 -7.45 -14.98
CA LYS A 75 10.36 -8.28 -16.14
C LYS A 75 11.63 -7.78 -16.82
N ARG A 76 11.78 -6.45 -17.00
CA ARG A 76 13.01 -5.86 -17.56
C ARG A 76 14.24 -6.13 -16.70
N MET A 77 14.06 -6.32 -15.40
CA MET A 77 15.12 -6.63 -14.44
C MET A 77 15.33 -8.14 -14.23
N GLY A 78 14.67 -8.99 -15.02
CA GLY A 78 14.75 -10.45 -14.92
C GLY A 78 14.15 -11.02 -13.64
N ILE A 79 13.14 -10.34 -13.06
CA ILE A 79 12.46 -10.75 -11.84
C ILE A 79 11.09 -11.31 -12.21
N GLU A 80 10.80 -12.53 -11.75
CA GLU A 80 9.50 -13.18 -11.95
C GLU A 80 8.42 -12.46 -11.13
N PRO A 81 7.43 -11.82 -11.79
CA PRO A 81 6.49 -10.95 -11.10
C PRO A 81 5.46 -11.71 -10.26
N GLU A 82 5.02 -12.91 -10.65
CA GLU A 82 4.01 -13.66 -9.88
C GLU A 82 4.40 -13.86 -8.41
N ASN A 83 5.67 -14.15 -8.15
CA ASN A 83 6.17 -14.39 -6.78
C ASN A 83 6.53 -13.07 -6.06
N SER A 84 6.80 -12.02 -6.81
CA SER A 84 7.33 -10.75 -6.28
C SER A 84 6.28 -9.67 -6.09
N LEU A 85 5.13 -9.73 -6.77
CA LEU A 85 4.09 -8.70 -6.68
C LEU A 85 3.21 -8.87 -5.43
N SER A 86 2.73 -7.75 -4.89
CA SER A 86 1.67 -7.76 -3.87
C SER A 86 0.36 -8.34 -4.41
N ALA A 87 -0.54 -8.73 -3.50
CA ALA A 87 -1.85 -9.24 -3.88
C ALA A 87 -2.64 -8.21 -4.69
N THR A 88 -2.57 -6.92 -4.31
CA THR A 88 -3.17 -5.80 -5.04
C THR A 88 -2.68 -5.70 -6.49
N GLN A 89 -1.37 -5.75 -6.72
CA GLN A 89 -0.83 -5.67 -8.09
C GLN A 89 -1.14 -6.91 -8.93
N ARG A 90 -1.32 -8.09 -8.31
CA ARG A 90 -1.77 -9.29 -9.04
C ARG A 90 -3.20 -9.14 -9.55
N LEU A 91 -4.08 -8.49 -8.79
CA LEU A 91 -5.49 -8.26 -9.17
C LEU A 91 -5.65 -7.19 -10.25
N GLN A 92 -4.72 -6.23 -10.31
CA GLN A 92 -4.71 -5.15 -11.32
C GLN A 92 -4.41 -5.64 -12.76
N ALA A 93 -4.10 -6.92 -12.96
CA ALA A 93 -3.81 -7.48 -14.29
C ALA A 93 -4.99 -7.46 -15.28
N GLY A 94 -6.20 -7.06 -14.85
CA GLY A 94 -7.39 -7.02 -15.71
C GLY A 94 -8.48 -6.00 -15.35
N THR A 95 -8.26 -5.11 -14.38
CA THR A 95 -9.26 -4.14 -13.93
C THR A 95 -8.86 -2.71 -14.30
N ALA A 96 -9.86 -1.84 -14.54
CA ALA A 96 -9.65 -0.43 -14.87
C ALA A 96 -9.03 0.40 -13.72
N ALA A 97 -8.82 -0.20 -12.54
CA ALA A 97 -8.12 0.38 -11.40
C ALA A 97 -6.60 0.38 -11.60
N LYS A 98 -6.14 0.91 -12.75
CA LYS A 98 -4.73 0.93 -13.16
C LYS A 98 -3.80 1.74 -12.25
N ASP A 99 -4.35 2.50 -11.31
CA ASP A 99 -3.62 3.60 -10.67
C ASP A 99 -3.68 3.57 -9.14
N LEU A 100 -3.91 2.41 -8.51
CA LEU A 100 -3.69 2.28 -7.06
C LEU A 100 -2.27 1.78 -6.79
N PRO A 101 -1.28 2.67 -6.58
CA PRO A 101 0.09 2.26 -6.27
C PRO A 101 0.12 1.58 -4.90
N VAL A 102 0.88 0.50 -4.80
CA VAL A 102 1.14 -0.16 -3.53
C VAL A 102 2.32 0.55 -2.89
N MET A 103 2.10 1.14 -1.73
CA MET A 103 3.12 1.90 -1.00
C MET A 103 3.64 1.12 0.21
N LEU A 104 4.95 1.24 0.45
CA LEU A 104 5.62 0.77 1.66
C LEU A 104 6.31 1.96 2.31
N SER A 105 5.98 2.25 3.56
CA SER A 105 6.66 3.28 4.34
C SER A 105 7.49 2.61 5.44
N VAL A 106 8.79 2.91 5.48
CA VAL A 106 9.72 2.36 6.49
C VAL A 106 10.45 3.49 7.17
N GLY A 107 10.39 3.53 8.51
CA GLY A 107 11.07 4.53 9.28
C GLY A 107 10.73 4.54 10.75
N THR A 108 11.22 5.56 11.42
CA THR A 108 10.85 5.89 12.80
C THR A 108 10.28 7.30 12.86
N LEU A 109 9.27 7.49 13.70
CA LEU A 109 8.65 8.78 13.97
C LEU A 109 8.72 9.05 15.47
N VAL A 110 9.04 10.28 15.85
CA VAL A 110 8.87 10.78 17.21
C VAL A 110 7.55 11.56 17.22
N GLY A 111 6.53 11.01 17.88
CA GLY A 111 5.16 11.56 17.89
C GLY A 111 4.10 10.46 17.95
N GLU A 112 2.85 10.85 17.76
CA GLU A 112 1.72 9.92 17.65
C GLU A 112 1.52 9.45 16.20
N MET A 113 0.74 8.39 16.00
CA MET A 113 0.46 7.86 14.67
C MET A 113 -0.19 8.90 13.75
N ASP A 114 -1.06 9.76 14.29
CA ASP A 114 -1.76 10.80 13.53
C ASP A 114 -0.79 11.87 12.98
N ASP A 115 0.33 12.11 13.65
CA ASP A 115 1.38 13.03 13.17
C ASP A 115 2.03 12.53 11.87
N LEU A 116 1.96 11.23 11.59
CA LEU A 116 2.48 10.62 10.37
C LEU A 116 1.73 11.12 9.13
N ILE A 117 0.39 11.10 9.20
CA ILE A 117 -0.49 11.44 8.07
C ILE A 117 -0.27 12.91 7.70
N VAL A 118 -0.24 13.80 8.70
CA VAL A 118 -0.02 15.24 8.51
C VAL A 118 1.38 15.55 7.96
N ARG A 119 2.41 14.82 8.39
CA ARG A 119 3.80 15.05 7.92
C ARG A 119 4.03 14.60 6.48
N LEU A 120 3.33 13.57 6.04
CA LEU A 120 3.42 13.03 4.68
C LEU A 120 2.66 13.88 3.67
N GLU A 121 1.54 14.48 4.09
CA GLU A 121 0.66 15.34 3.27
C GLU A 121 1.23 16.75 3.07
N LYS A 122 1.92 17.34 4.06
CA LYS A 122 2.37 18.74 4.03
C LYS A 122 3.55 19.07 3.13
N ASP A 123 3.77 18.34 2.05
CA ASP A 123 4.85 18.65 1.12
C ASP A 123 4.46 18.30 -0.29
N ASP A 124 3.50 19.07 -0.81
CA ASP A 124 3.23 19.25 -2.24
C ASP A 124 2.83 20.71 -2.49
N GLY A 125 3.84 21.54 -2.73
CA GLY A 125 3.70 22.74 -3.55
C GLY A 125 3.49 22.42 -5.04
N GLU A 126 3.23 21.16 -5.41
CA GLU A 126 2.83 20.76 -6.75
C GLU A 126 1.69 19.74 -6.67
N TYR A 127 0.49 20.23 -6.96
CA TYR A 127 -0.64 19.40 -7.33
C TYR A 127 -0.30 18.66 -8.63
N PHE A 128 -0.03 17.35 -8.55
CA PHE A 128 -0.15 16.51 -9.73
C PHE A 128 -1.64 16.16 -9.89
N ALA A 129 -2.30 16.92 -10.78
CA ALA A 129 -3.61 16.59 -11.30
C ALA A 129 -3.56 15.25 -12.05
N VAL A 130 -4.62 14.47 -11.85
CA VAL A 130 -4.99 13.28 -12.63
C VAL A 130 -5.11 13.61 -14.12
#